data_AF-A0A3R8LWX9-F1
#
_entry.id   AF-A0A3R8LWX9-F1
#
_cell.length_a   1.000
_cell.length_b   1.000
_cell.length_c   1.000
_cell.angle_alpha   90.00
_cell.angle_beta   90.00
_cell.angle_gamma   90.00
#
_symmetry.space_group_name_H-M   'P 1'
#
loop_
_entity.id
_entity.type
_entity.pdbx_description
1 polymer ?
#
loop_
_entity_poly.entity_id
_entity_poly.type
_entity_poly.pdbx_seq_one_letter_code
_entity_poly.pdbx_strand_id
1 'polypeptide(L)' 'MEQLYHTTELIGIKDKNIKILFVLKHQTHLEIRAKLDYDSPG' A
#
# COMPACT_ATOMS: atom_id res chain seq x y z
N MET A 1 -0.40 -12.99 -0.45
CA MET A 1 -1.05 -11.81 0.18
C MET A 1 -0.38 -11.39 1.47
N GLU A 2 0.22 -12.32 2.23
CA GLU A 2 0.97 -12.01 3.46
C GLU A 2 2.15 -11.06 3.24
N GLN A 3 2.98 -11.23 2.21
CA GLN A 3 4.11 -10.33 1.96
C GLN A 3 3.71 -8.84 1.86
N LEU A 4 2.51 -8.56 1.35
CA LEU A 4 2.00 -7.20 1.22
C LEU A 4 1.60 -6.60 2.56
N TYR A 5 0.99 -7.42 3.43
CA TYR A 5 0.62 -7.06 4.79
C TYR A 5 1.85 -6.69 5.62
N HIS A 6 2.93 -7.47 5.49
CA HIS A 6 4.19 -7.20 6.17
C HIS A 6 4.88 -5.94 5.62
N THR A 7 4.81 -5.66 4.31
CA THR A 7 5.36 -4.41 3.75
C THR A 7 4.58 -3.16 4.17
N THR A 8 3.26 -3.24 4.37
CA THR A 8 2.48 -2.11 4.91
C THR A 8 2.81 -1.80 6.37
N GLU A 9 3.17 -2.82 7.16
CA GLU A 9 3.67 -2.62 8.53
C GLU A 9 5.07 -1.99 8.56
N LEU A 10 5.97 -2.41 7.66
CA LEU A 10 7.34 -1.89 7.55
C LEU A 10 7.42 -0.40 7.19
N ILE A 11 6.46 0.12 6.41
CA ILE A 11 6.43 1.54 6.01
C ILE A 11 5.61 2.38 7.03
N GLY A 12 5.09 1.78 8.10
CA GLY A 12 4.23 2.48 9.08
C GLY A 12 2.86 2.87 8.53
N ILE A 13 2.51 2.34 7.36
CA ILE A 13 1.29 2.63 6.62
C ILE A 13 0.22 1.61 7.04
N LYS A 14 -0.23 1.70 8.31
CA LYS A 14 -1.45 1.01 8.79
C LYS A 14 -2.69 1.87 8.56
N ASP A 15 -2.72 2.65 7.48
CA ASP A 15 -3.88 3.47 7.20
C ASP A 15 -4.96 2.66 6.49
N LYS A 16 -6.14 2.56 7.13
CA LYS A 16 -7.30 1.85 6.57
C LYS A 16 -7.83 2.52 5.30
N ASN A 17 -7.48 3.78 5.07
CA ASN A 17 -7.88 4.56 3.91
C ASN A 17 -6.94 4.32 2.71
N ILE A 18 -5.90 3.48 2.85
CA ILE A 18 -4.98 3.17 1.76
C ILE A 18 -5.47 1.95 1.01
N LYS A 19 -5.91 2.19 -0.22
CA LYS A 19 -6.38 1.16 -1.13
C LYS A 19 -5.31 0.86 -2.16
N ILE A 20 -4.74 -0.35 -2.10
CA ILE A 20 -3.76 -0.80 -3.09
C ILE A 20 -4.47 -0.98 -4.43
N LEU A 21 -3.98 -0.28 -5.44
CA LEU A 21 -4.50 -0.33 -6.81
C LEU A 21 -3.89 -1.50 -7.55
N PHE A 22 -2.57 -1.69 -7.45
CA PHE A 22 -1.89 -2.84 -8.00
C PHE A 22 -0.51 -3.06 -7.39
N VAL A 23 0.02 -4.26 -7.64
CA VAL A 23 1.35 -4.71 -7.25
C VAL A 23 2.04 -5.28 -8.48
N LEU A 24 3.20 -4.76 -8.81
CA LEU A 24 4.05 -5.25 -9.89
C LEU A 24 5.34 -5.81 -9.29
N LYS A 25 5.62 -7.08 -9.60
CA LYS A 25 6.84 -7.75 -9.14
C LYS A 25 7.90 -7.68 -10.23
N HIS A 26 9.01 -7.02 -9.93
CA HIS A 26 10.21 -7.06 -10.73
C HIS A 26 11.21 -8.05 -10.14
N GLN A 27 12.29 -8.27 -10.86
CA GLN A 27 13.39 -9.12 -10.37
C GLN A 27 14.08 -8.54 -9.13
N THR A 28 14.17 -7.21 -9.02
CA THR A 28 14.95 -6.52 -7.98
C THR A 28 14.11 -5.86 -6.90
N HIS A 29 12.84 -5.57 -7.16
CA HIS A 29 11.94 -4.90 -6.22
C HIS A 29 10.46 -5.14 -6.52
N LEU A 30 9.61 -4.75 -5.57
CA LEU A 30 8.16 -4.68 -5.73
C LEU A 30 7.76 -3.22 -5.92
N GLU A 31 7.01 -2.92 -6.99
CA GLU A 31 6.31 -1.65 -7.14
C GLU A 31 4.86 -1.83 -6.66
N ILE A 32 4.41 -0.96 -5.76
CA ILE A 32 3.04 -0.95 -5.25
C ILE A 32 2.48 0.45 -5.51
N ARG A 33 1.36 0.54 -6.23
CA ARG A 33 0.60 1.79 -6.33
C ARG A 33 -0.65 1.70 -5.48
N ALA A 34 -0.92 2.74 -4.72
CA ALA A 34 -2.07 2.82 -3.84
C ALA A 34 -2.71 4.21 -3.93
N LYS A 35 -4.01 4.27 -3.63
CA LYS A 35 -4.77 5.50 -3.46
C LYS A 35 -4.98 5.74 -1.96
N LEU A 36 -4.83 6.99 -1.54
CA LEU A 36 -5.28 7.48 -0.25
C LEU A 36 -6.73 7.93 -0.41
N ASP A 37 -7.65 7.25 0.25
CA ASP A 37 -9.08 7.53 0.24
C ASP A 37 -9.47 8.24 1.54
N TYR A 38 -8.86 9.41 1.79
CA TYR A 38 -9.31 10.28 2.87
C TYR A 38 -10.45 11.16 2.36
N ASP A 39 -11.51 11.24 3.14
CA ASP A 39 -12.48 12.31 2.98
C ASP A 39 -11.76 13.66 3.21
N SER A 40 -12.01 14.63 2.33
CA SER A 40 -11.48 15.97 2.54
C SER A 40 -11.95 16.47 3.90
N PRO A 41 -11.04 16.98 4.78
CA PRO A 41 -11.49 17.65 5.98
C PRO A 41 -12.28 18.88 5.54
N GLY A 42 -13.59 18.83 5.77
CA GLY A 42 -14.51 19.95 5.57
C GLY A 42 -14.46 20.95 6.72
#